data_AF-A0A660P9T7-F1
#
_entry.id   AF-A0A660P9T7-F1
#
_cell.length_a   1.000
_cell.length_b   1.000
_cell.length_c   1.000
_cell.angle_alpha   90.00
_cell.angle_beta   90.00
_cell.angle_gamma   90.00
#
_symmetry.space_group_name_H-M   'P 1'
#
loop_
_entity.id
_entity.type
_entity.pdbx_description
1 polymer ?
#
loop_
_entity_poly.entity_id
_entity_poly.type
_entity_poly.pdbx_seq_one_letter_code
_entity_poly.pdbx_strand_id
1 'polypeptide(L)'
;MIWEQVTAQIGFHAQKLNVPIEPIQLTDDSRPASDYDGLQVLFKVNTDEPVILNESSLQVGYPLIEDNLKSITKTLEDHLPALANSYHQRQRDQLKKLVLSGVEQRKTSLTTSIQEAEYTLDGLNRQIFELSRNRNLDKHILTLLEKPIIPLNKKILDEYAQVKKLVPGLYQSIKFDDRHIRAKTHQVNINVDGEEFNIGILLIELDLSRGQAKIYNLTNTVNGYPHPHVNDNSEICLGNVSAGLTRLLGEFEIYGALELLHKFIHEYNES
;
A
#
# COMPACT_ATOMS: atom_id res chain seq x y z
N MET A 1 59.16 -36.69 -3.75
CA MET A 1 58.91 -36.64 -5.21
C MET A 1 58.87 -35.17 -5.65
N ILE A 2 59.34 -34.82 -6.86
CA ILE A 2 59.48 -33.42 -7.33
C ILE A 2 58.12 -32.67 -7.32
N TRP A 3 57.02 -33.36 -7.60
CA TRP A 3 55.66 -32.82 -7.50
C TRP A 3 55.28 -32.30 -6.11
N GLU A 4 55.71 -32.98 -5.04
CA GLU A 4 55.43 -32.58 -3.67
C GLU A 4 56.16 -31.28 -3.30
N GLN A 5 57.38 -31.08 -3.83
CA GLN A 5 58.15 -29.85 -3.61
C GLN A 5 57.49 -28.65 -4.31
N VAL A 6 57.03 -28.84 -5.56
CA VAL A 6 56.31 -27.81 -6.32
C VAL A 6 54.97 -27.47 -5.64
N THR A 7 54.24 -28.48 -5.19
CA THR A 7 52.97 -28.29 -4.45
C THR A 7 53.19 -27.56 -3.13
N ALA A 8 54.24 -27.90 -2.38
CA ALA A 8 54.61 -27.20 -1.15
C ALA A 8 54.98 -25.74 -1.41
N GLN A 9 55.69 -25.47 -2.50
CA GLN A 9 56.04 -24.10 -2.89
C GLN A 9 54.80 -23.29 -3.29
N ILE A 10 53.88 -23.87 -4.06
CA ILE A 10 52.60 -23.23 -4.38
C ILE A 10 51.79 -22.97 -3.11
N GLY A 11 51.76 -23.91 -2.17
CA GLY A 11 51.14 -23.73 -0.85
C GLY A 11 51.77 -22.57 -0.05
N PHE A 12 53.10 -22.44 -0.08
CA PHE A 12 53.79 -21.31 0.53
C PHE A 12 53.38 -19.97 -0.11
N HIS A 13 53.30 -19.90 -1.45
CA HIS A 13 52.84 -18.69 -2.14
C HIS A 13 51.37 -18.40 -1.88
N ALA A 14 50.51 -19.41 -1.81
CA ALA A 14 49.10 -19.26 -1.49
C ALA A 14 48.91 -18.62 -0.10
N GLN A 15 49.65 -19.10 0.90
CA GLN A 15 49.67 -18.53 2.25
C GLN A 15 50.24 -17.11 2.26
N LYS A 16 51.40 -16.90 1.62
CA LYS A 16 52.08 -15.60 1.60
C LYS A 16 51.25 -14.51 0.91
N LEU A 17 50.59 -14.85 -0.19
CA LEU A 17 49.77 -13.92 -0.98
C LEU A 17 48.32 -13.83 -0.49
N ASN A 18 47.94 -14.69 0.48
CA ASN A 18 46.58 -14.82 1.00
C ASN A 18 45.54 -15.04 -0.12
N VAL A 19 45.87 -15.94 -1.05
CA VAL A 19 45.00 -16.30 -2.18
C VAL A 19 44.91 -17.82 -2.23
N PRO A 20 43.70 -18.40 -2.40
CA PRO A 20 43.57 -19.82 -2.65
C PRO A 20 44.22 -20.16 -4.02
N ILE A 21 45.24 -21.02 -4.03
CA ILE A 21 45.93 -21.45 -5.26
C ILE A 21 45.86 -22.98 -5.38
N GLU A 22 45.34 -23.49 -6.50
CA GLU A 22 45.22 -24.92 -6.78
C GLU A 22 46.23 -25.35 -7.85
N PRO A 23 47.17 -26.27 -7.55
CA PRO A 23 48.02 -26.89 -8.57
C PRO A 23 47.28 -28.02 -9.27
N ILE A 24 47.24 -28.00 -10.60
CA ILE A 24 46.57 -29.01 -11.43
C ILE A 24 47.56 -29.56 -12.45
N GLN A 25 47.77 -30.89 -12.44
CA GLN A 25 48.54 -31.58 -13.47
C GLN A 25 47.60 -31.99 -14.62
N LEU A 26 47.85 -31.47 -15.82
CA LEU A 26 47.07 -31.79 -17.01
C LEU A 26 47.72 -32.96 -17.74
N THR A 27 47.07 -34.13 -17.69
CA THR A 27 47.51 -35.34 -18.41
C THR A 27 46.96 -35.45 -19.84
N ASP A 28 45.96 -34.64 -20.20
CA ASP A 28 45.37 -34.54 -21.55
C ASP A 28 44.94 -33.10 -21.86
N ASP A 29 44.95 -32.73 -23.16
CA ASP A 29 44.63 -31.40 -23.71
C ASP A 29 43.18 -30.91 -23.50
N SER A 30 42.31 -31.72 -22.86
CA SER A 30 40.86 -31.56 -22.90
C SER A 30 40.16 -31.36 -21.55
N ARG A 31 40.87 -30.98 -20.47
CA ARG A 31 40.18 -30.58 -19.24
C ARG A 31 39.81 -29.09 -19.28
N PRO A 32 38.51 -28.73 -19.28
CA PRO A 32 38.08 -27.34 -19.21
C PRO A 32 38.31 -26.78 -17.80
N ALA A 33 38.29 -25.45 -17.72
CA ALA A 33 38.46 -24.64 -16.52
C ALA A 33 37.75 -25.25 -15.31
N SER A 34 38.53 -25.62 -14.29
CA SER A 34 37.98 -26.00 -12.99
C SER A 34 37.22 -24.80 -12.42
N ASP A 35 36.04 -25.03 -11.83
CA ASP A 35 35.17 -24.05 -11.16
C ASP A 35 35.76 -23.60 -9.82
N TYR A 36 37.07 -23.35 -9.82
CA TYR A 36 37.81 -22.96 -8.66
C TYR A 36 37.74 -21.45 -8.52
N ASP A 37 37.22 -20.99 -7.39
CA ASP A 37 37.09 -19.58 -7.08
C ASP A 37 38.45 -18.85 -6.92
N GLY A 38 39.57 -19.58 -6.89
CA GLY A 38 40.92 -19.03 -6.70
C GLY A 38 41.80 -18.98 -7.96
N LEU A 39 43.12 -18.96 -7.75
CA LEU A 39 44.10 -19.04 -8.84
C LEU A 39 44.48 -20.49 -9.14
N GLN A 40 44.70 -20.83 -10.40
CA GLN A 40 45.13 -22.17 -10.80
C GLN A 40 46.56 -22.14 -11.33
N VAL A 41 47.37 -23.15 -10.98
CA VAL A 41 48.66 -23.39 -11.62
C VAL A 41 48.57 -24.69 -12.40
N LEU A 42 48.54 -24.57 -13.73
CA LEU A 42 48.31 -25.67 -14.66
C LEU A 42 49.65 -26.19 -15.19
N PHE A 43 49.97 -27.45 -14.96
CA PHE A 43 51.18 -28.08 -15.50
C PHE A 43 50.84 -28.88 -16.76
N LYS A 44 51.32 -28.45 -17.92
CA LYS A 44 50.97 -29.02 -19.23
C LYS A 44 52.15 -29.72 -19.90
N VAL A 45 51.92 -30.93 -20.42
CA VAL A 45 52.93 -31.71 -21.16
C VAL A 45 53.11 -31.09 -22.54
N ASN A 46 54.33 -30.62 -22.82
CA ASN A 46 54.77 -30.11 -24.13
C ASN A 46 54.17 -28.75 -24.54
N THR A 47 54.87 -27.67 -24.22
CA THR A 47 54.60 -26.33 -24.76
C THR A 47 55.89 -25.73 -25.32
N ASP A 48 55.84 -25.20 -26.55
CA ASP A 48 56.93 -24.41 -27.15
C ASP A 48 57.17 -23.09 -26.37
N GLU A 49 56.19 -22.67 -25.58
CA GLU A 49 56.29 -21.55 -24.63
C GLU A 49 56.35 -22.06 -23.18
N PRO A 50 57.34 -21.63 -22.37
CA PRO A 50 57.54 -22.17 -21.03
C PRO A 50 56.47 -21.71 -20.01
N VAL A 51 55.79 -20.60 -20.27
CA VAL A 51 54.86 -19.95 -19.33
C VAL A 51 53.74 -19.21 -20.08
N ILE A 52 52.48 -19.53 -19.78
CA ILE A 52 51.31 -18.81 -20.31
C ILE A 52 50.51 -18.22 -19.14
N LEU A 53 50.22 -16.92 -19.18
CA LEU A 53 49.43 -16.22 -18.18
C LEU A 53 48.02 -15.97 -18.69
N ASN A 54 47.03 -16.49 -17.96
CA ASN A 54 45.62 -16.16 -18.15
C ASN A 54 45.10 -15.34 -16.96
N GLU A 55 43.85 -14.89 -17.02
CA GLU A 55 43.25 -14.00 -16.01
C GLU A 55 43.22 -14.59 -14.58
N SER A 56 43.10 -15.91 -14.45
CA SER A 56 43.08 -16.63 -13.16
C SER A 56 43.97 -17.87 -13.12
N SER A 57 44.78 -18.11 -14.16
CA SER A 57 45.62 -19.30 -14.20
C SER A 57 47.01 -19.00 -14.73
N LEU A 58 48.01 -19.64 -14.15
CA LEU A 58 49.38 -19.71 -14.63
C LEU A 58 49.62 -21.09 -15.23
N GLN A 59 50.01 -21.18 -16.50
CA GLN A 59 50.40 -22.44 -17.13
C GLN A 59 51.93 -22.56 -17.13
N VAL A 60 52.43 -23.73 -16.76
CA VAL A 60 53.87 -24.04 -16.69
C VAL A 60 54.16 -25.35 -17.43
N GLY A 61 55.23 -25.38 -18.22
CA GLY A 61 55.63 -26.57 -18.98
C GLY A 61 56.07 -27.76 -18.12
N TYR A 62 55.76 -28.98 -18.58
CA TYR A 62 56.11 -30.30 -18.01
C TYR A 62 56.98 -31.09 -19.01
N PRO A 63 57.99 -31.93 -18.61
CA PRO A 63 58.18 -32.61 -17.32
C PRO A 63 58.96 -31.88 -16.23
N LEU A 64 58.59 -32.17 -14.98
CA LEU A 64 59.27 -31.74 -13.76
C LEU A 64 60.55 -32.57 -13.55
N ILE A 65 61.67 -32.09 -14.08
CA ILE A 65 63.02 -32.62 -13.84
C ILE A 65 63.73 -31.70 -12.83
N GLU A 66 64.68 -32.21 -12.04
CA GLU A 66 65.43 -31.42 -11.03
C GLU A 66 66.07 -30.15 -11.63
N ASP A 67 66.52 -30.23 -12.88
CA ASP A 67 67.13 -29.11 -13.60
C ASP A 67 66.15 -27.95 -13.87
N ASN A 68 64.86 -28.23 -13.99
CA ASN A 68 63.81 -27.23 -14.29
C ASN A 68 63.14 -26.65 -13.05
N LEU A 69 63.34 -27.24 -11.87
CA LEU A 69 62.69 -26.82 -10.63
C LEU A 69 63.01 -25.36 -10.29
N LYS A 70 64.27 -24.93 -10.45
CA LYS A 70 64.68 -23.53 -10.23
C LYS A 70 63.98 -22.55 -11.15
N SER A 71 63.77 -22.93 -12.42
CA SER A 71 63.07 -22.10 -13.40
C SER A 71 61.59 -21.95 -13.02
N ILE A 72 60.94 -23.05 -12.61
CA ILE A 72 59.54 -23.05 -12.18
C ILE A 72 59.36 -22.23 -10.91
N THR A 73 60.23 -22.39 -9.92
CA THR A 73 60.26 -21.57 -8.71
C THR A 73 60.31 -20.09 -9.05
N LYS A 74 61.21 -19.70 -9.97
CA LYS A 74 61.34 -18.31 -10.41
C LYS A 74 60.10 -17.81 -11.15
N THR A 75 59.52 -18.61 -12.03
CA THR A 75 58.26 -18.29 -12.73
C THR A 75 57.11 -18.07 -11.75
N LEU A 76 56.98 -18.91 -10.72
CA LEU A 76 55.97 -18.75 -9.67
C LEU A 76 56.19 -17.45 -8.88
N GLU A 77 57.44 -17.14 -8.55
CA GLU A 77 57.81 -15.89 -7.86
C GLU A 77 57.52 -14.64 -8.69
N ASP A 78 57.79 -14.68 -9.99
CA ASP A 78 57.66 -13.52 -10.87
C ASP A 78 56.19 -13.21 -11.22
N HIS A 79 55.33 -14.23 -11.34
CA HIS A 79 53.98 -14.05 -11.90
C HIS A 79 52.81 -14.24 -10.93
N LEU A 80 52.94 -15.08 -9.89
CA LEU A 80 51.86 -15.24 -8.91
C LEU A 80 51.48 -13.95 -8.17
N PRO A 81 52.41 -13.03 -7.81
CA PRO A 81 52.04 -11.78 -7.18
C PRO A 81 51.13 -10.90 -8.06
N ALA A 82 51.36 -10.86 -9.36
CA ALA A 82 50.54 -10.08 -10.30
C ALA A 82 49.12 -10.67 -10.41
N LEU A 83 49.00 -11.99 -10.51
CA LEU A 83 47.71 -12.68 -10.53
C LEU A 83 46.96 -12.52 -9.19
N ALA A 84 47.67 -12.57 -8.06
CA ALA A 84 47.09 -12.35 -6.74
C ALA A 84 46.54 -10.92 -6.59
N ASN A 85 47.24 -9.91 -7.09
CA ASN A 85 46.75 -8.53 -7.10
C ASN A 85 45.46 -8.39 -7.93
N SER A 86 45.41 -8.99 -9.12
CA SER A 86 44.21 -9.01 -9.97
C SER A 86 43.04 -9.75 -9.31
N TYR A 87 43.31 -10.86 -8.61
CA TYR A 87 42.30 -11.58 -7.82
C TYR A 87 41.72 -10.71 -6.70
N HIS A 88 42.57 -10.08 -5.89
CA HIS A 88 42.13 -9.21 -4.80
C HIS A 88 41.35 -7.99 -5.31
N GLN A 89 41.77 -7.42 -6.44
CA GLN A 89 41.05 -6.31 -7.05
C GLN A 89 39.63 -6.73 -7.49
N ARG A 90 39.49 -7.90 -8.14
CA ARG A 90 38.17 -8.45 -8.50
C ARG A 90 37.28 -8.68 -7.29
N GLN A 91 37.82 -9.27 -6.22
CA GLN A 91 37.09 -9.48 -4.96
C GLN A 91 36.63 -8.16 -4.33
N ARG A 92 37.49 -7.13 -4.34
CA ARG A 92 37.12 -5.78 -3.86
C ARG A 92 36.02 -5.15 -4.70
N ASP A 93 36.09 -5.29 -6.02
CA ASP A 93 35.09 -4.73 -6.93
C ASP A 93 33.75 -5.47 -6.81
N GLN A 94 33.76 -6.79 -6.59
CA GLN A 94 32.58 -7.59 -6.27
C GLN A 94 31.94 -7.14 -4.95
N LEU A 95 32.74 -7.01 -3.88
CA LEU A 95 32.25 -6.52 -2.59
C LEU A 95 31.66 -5.11 -2.72
N LYS A 96 32.33 -4.21 -3.45
CA LYS A 96 31.85 -2.85 -3.71
C LYS A 96 30.48 -2.88 -4.40
N LYS A 97 30.32 -3.69 -5.46
CA LYS A 97 29.04 -3.84 -6.16
C LYS A 97 27.95 -4.37 -5.24
N LEU A 98 28.26 -5.40 -4.44
CA LEU A 98 27.32 -5.99 -3.49
C LEU A 98 26.86 -4.97 -2.46
N VAL A 99 27.78 -4.26 -1.81
CA VAL A 99 27.46 -3.23 -0.82
C VAL A 99 26.63 -2.11 -1.43
N LEU A 100 27.02 -1.59 -2.61
CA LEU A 100 26.26 -0.53 -3.28
C LEU A 100 24.85 -0.99 -3.64
N SER A 101 24.69 -2.21 -4.17
CA SER A 101 23.38 -2.76 -4.50
C SER A 101 22.49 -2.94 -3.26
N GLY A 102 23.06 -3.42 -2.15
CA GLY A 102 22.33 -3.56 -0.89
C GLY A 102 21.93 -2.23 -0.27
N VAL A 103 22.79 -1.20 -0.39
CA VAL A 103 22.48 0.17 0.05
C VAL A 103 21.33 0.75 -0.77
N GLU A 104 21.36 0.65 -2.10
CA GLU A 104 20.29 1.15 -2.95
C GLU A 104 18.97 0.41 -2.70
N GLN A 105 19.01 -0.93 -2.58
CA GLN A 105 17.81 -1.71 -2.25
C GLN A 105 17.21 -1.28 -0.90
N ARG A 106 18.05 -1.09 0.12
CA ARG A 106 17.59 -0.65 1.44
C ARG A 106 17.05 0.77 1.41
N LYS A 107 17.67 1.67 0.65
CA LYS A 107 17.20 3.04 0.44
C LYS A 107 15.81 3.03 -0.20
N THR A 108 15.62 2.30 -1.29
CA THR A 108 14.30 2.18 -1.94
C THR A 108 13.25 1.62 -0.98
N SER A 109 13.57 0.54 -0.26
CA SER A 109 12.66 -0.06 0.71
C SER A 109 12.25 0.92 1.82
N LEU A 110 13.21 1.69 2.35
CA LEU A 110 12.92 2.72 3.36
C LEU A 110 12.08 3.86 2.79
N THR A 111 12.38 4.33 1.57
CA THR A 111 11.58 5.39 0.91
C THR A 111 10.13 4.95 0.73
N THR A 112 9.88 3.72 0.26
CA THR A 112 8.52 3.18 0.12
C THR A 112 7.81 3.08 1.47
N SER A 113 8.49 2.55 2.49
CA SER A 113 7.91 2.43 3.84
C SER A 113 7.56 3.78 4.46
N ILE A 114 8.39 4.81 4.24
CA ILE A 114 8.11 6.19 4.69
C ILE A 114 6.86 6.71 3.98
N GLN A 115 6.78 6.54 2.66
CA GLN A 115 5.65 7.02 1.86
C GLN A 115 4.32 6.35 2.29
N GLU A 116 4.33 5.04 2.56
CA GLU A 116 3.16 4.31 3.09
C GLU A 116 2.73 4.82 4.48
N ALA A 117 3.70 5.11 5.34
CA ALA A 117 3.43 5.69 6.66
C ALA A 117 2.82 7.10 6.55
N GLU A 118 3.30 7.92 5.62
CA GLU A 118 2.75 9.26 5.34
C GLU A 118 1.30 9.19 4.86
N TYR A 119 0.97 8.30 3.91
CA TYR A 119 -0.42 8.09 3.48
C TYR A 119 -1.33 7.65 4.63
N THR A 120 -0.81 6.80 5.52
CA THR A 120 -1.55 6.34 6.69
C THR A 120 -1.82 7.49 7.67
N LEU A 121 -0.82 8.35 7.90
CA LEU A 121 -0.97 9.55 8.75
C LEU A 121 -2.00 10.52 8.17
N ASP A 122 -2.01 10.74 6.86
CA ASP A 122 -3.02 11.58 6.20
C ASP A 122 -4.43 11.01 6.37
N GLY A 123 -4.59 9.69 6.26
CA GLY A 123 -5.85 9.01 6.53
C GLY A 123 -6.33 9.22 7.97
N LEU A 124 -5.44 9.05 8.95
CA LEU A 124 -5.75 9.27 10.36
C LEU A 124 -6.07 10.74 10.66
N ASN A 125 -5.38 11.70 10.03
CA ASN A 125 -5.66 13.12 10.18
C ASN A 125 -7.07 13.48 9.69
N ARG A 126 -7.52 12.88 8.59
CA ARG A 126 -8.91 13.04 8.12
C ARG A 126 -9.91 12.52 9.15
N GLN A 127 -9.67 11.33 9.70
CA GLN A 127 -10.53 10.75 10.75
C GLN A 127 -10.57 11.63 12.01
N ILE A 128 -9.43 12.17 12.44
CA ILE A 128 -9.37 13.09 13.58
C ILE A 128 -10.20 14.35 13.31
N PHE A 129 -10.12 14.91 12.11
CA PHE A 129 -10.90 16.09 11.73
C PHE A 129 -12.42 15.80 11.76
N GLU A 130 -12.84 14.67 11.19
CA GLU A 130 -14.25 14.24 11.21
C GLU A 130 -14.76 14.02 12.63
N LEU A 131 -14.01 13.30 13.46
CA LEU A 131 -14.37 13.08 14.87
C LEU A 131 -14.43 14.39 15.65
N SER A 132 -13.49 15.32 15.41
CA SER A 132 -13.49 16.64 16.05
C SER A 132 -14.72 17.46 15.65
N ARG A 133 -15.09 17.44 14.36
CA ARG A 133 -16.31 18.09 13.85
C ARG A 133 -17.55 17.50 14.51
N ASN A 134 -17.69 16.18 14.54
CA ASN A 134 -18.84 15.50 15.17
C ASN A 134 -18.93 15.83 16.66
N ARG A 135 -17.82 15.73 17.39
CA ARG A 135 -17.77 16.09 18.82
C ARG A 135 -18.23 17.52 19.08
N ASN A 136 -17.84 18.48 18.22
CA ASN A 136 -18.24 19.87 18.40
C ASN A 136 -19.72 20.08 18.09
N LEU A 137 -20.29 19.37 17.10
CA LEU A 137 -21.72 19.36 16.84
C LEU A 137 -22.49 18.77 18.03
N ASP A 138 -22.06 17.63 18.56
CA ASP A 138 -22.70 16.98 19.71
C ASP A 138 -22.68 17.88 20.95
N LYS A 139 -21.56 18.55 21.22
CA LYS A 139 -21.47 19.55 22.31
C LYS A 139 -22.44 20.70 22.11
N HIS A 140 -22.58 21.18 20.87
CA HIS A 140 -23.49 22.27 20.56
C HIS A 140 -24.94 21.85 20.81
N ILE A 141 -25.34 20.68 20.30
CA ILE A 141 -26.67 20.10 20.50
C ILE A 141 -26.97 19.90 21.99
N LEU A 142 -26.02 19.31 22.73
CA LEU A 142 -26.17 19.13 24.19
C LEU A 142 -26.38 20.46 24.92
N THR A 143 -25.63 21.49 24.55
CA THR A 143 -25.79 22.82 25.14
C THR A 143 -27.18 23.40 24.89
N LEU A 144 -27.71 23.24 23.67
CA LEU A 144 -29.06 23.68 23.32
C LEU A 144 -30.14 22.92 24.08
N LEU A 145 -29.91 21.63 24.38
CA LEU A 145 -30.82 20.80 25.16
C LEU A 145 -30.81 21.15 26.65
N GLU A 146 -29.64 21.39 27.23
CA GLU A 146 -29.51 21.73 28.65
C GLU A 146 -29.98 23.15 28.97
N LYS A 147 -29.76 24.10 28.04
CA LYS A 147 -30.07 25.53 28.24
C LYS A 147 -30.75 26.10 26.99
N PRO A 148 -32.00 25.69 26.72
CA PRO A 148 -32.69 26.13 25.52
C PRO A 148 -33.01 27.64 25.61
N ILE A 149 -32.68 28.38 24.54
CA ILE A 149 -32.97 29.83 24.42
C ILE A 149 -34.49 30.09 24.48
N ILE A 150 -35.26 29.16 23.90
CA ILE A 150 -36.73 29.19 23.90
C ILE A 150 -37.22 28.04 24.78
N PRO A 151 -38.18 28.26 25.70
CA PRO A 151 -38.77 27.17 26.47
C PRO A 151 -39.25 26.03 25.55
N LEU A 152 -38.86 24.80 25.88
CA LEU A 152 -39.05 23.63 25.02
C LEU A 152 -40.53 23.45 24.58
N ASN A 153 -41.48 23.67 25.49
CA ASN A 153 -42.91 23.59 25.18
C ASN A 153 -43.34 24.57 24.09
N LYS A 154 -42.82 25.81 24.11
CA LYS A 154 -43.13 26.79 23.07
C LYS A 154 -42.53 26.36 21.74
N LYS A 155 -41.26 25.90 21.75
CA LYS A 155 -40.60 25.39 20.55
C LYS A 155 -41.36 24.21 19.93
N ILE A 156 -41.84 23.26 20.74
CA ILE A 156 -42.64 22.11 20.27
C ILE A 156 -43.94 22.59 19.58
N LEU A 157 -44.64 23.55 20.17
CA LEU A 157 -45.89 24.06 19.60
C LEU A 157 -45.66 24.80 18.28
N ASP A 158 -44.62 25.65 18.23
CA ASP A 158 -44.23 26.38 17.03
C ASP A 158 -43.83 25.38 15.92
N GLU A 159 -43.00 24.38 16.26
CA GLU A 159 -42.55 23.34 15.32
C GLU A 159 -43.71 22.51 14.79
N TYR A 160 -44.63 22.08 15.65
CA TYR A 160 -45.83 21.36 15.25
C TYR A 160 -46.68 22.18 14.26
N ALA A 161 -46.84 23.48 14.52
CA ALA A 161 -47.57 24.37 13.62
C ALA A 161 -46.89 24.50 12.25
N GLN A 162 -45.54 24.51 12.19
CA GLN A 162 -44.80 24.51 10.93
C GLN A 162 -44.92 23.18 10.20
N VAL A 163 -44.70 22.05 10.89
CA VAL A 163 -44.81 20.70 10.31
C VAL A 163 -46.20 20.48 9.71
N LYS A 164 -47.26 21.02 10.33
CA LYS A 164 -48.62 20.94 9.78
C LYS A 164 -48.80 21.66 8.45
N LYS A 165 -48.00 22.68 8.13
CA LYS A 165 -48.04 23.36 6.82
C LYS A 165 -47.52 22.48 5.68
N LEU A 166 -46.72 21.46 6.00
CA LEU A 166 -46.21 20.51 5.02
C LEU A 166 -47.31 19.56 4.50
N VAL A 167 -48.45 19.47 5.18
CA VAL A 167 -49.58 18.59 4.82
C VAL A 167 -50.81 19.45 4.47
N PRO A 168 -51.52 19.14 3.36
CA PRO A 168 -51.28 18.07 2.40
C PRO A 168 -50.29 18.45 1.28
N GLY A 169 -49.61 19.59 1.38
CA GLY A 169 -48.79 20.17 0.30
C GLY A 169 -47.64 19.27 -0.16
N LEU A 170 -46.59 19.18 0.64
CA LEU A 170 -45.39 18.38 0.32
C LEU A 170 -45.56 16.90 0.69
N TYR A 171 -46.37 16.61 1.71
CA TYR A 171 -46.60 15.25 2.20
C TYR A 171 -48.09 14.92 2.24
N GLN A 172 -48.43 13.67 1.92
CA GLN A 172 -49.79 13.14 2.06
C GLN A 172 -50.23 13.13 3.53
N SER A 173 -49.33 12.70 4.41
CA SER A 173 -49.61 12.61 5.83
C SER A 173 -48.33 12.62 6.65
N ILE A 174 -48.38 13.22 7.83
CA ILE A 174 -47.32 13.13 8.83
C ILE A 174 -47.95 12.60 10.12
N LYS A 175 -47.38 11.52 10.65
CA LYS A 175 -47.78 10.87 11.90
C LYS A 175 -46.65 10.96 12.92
N PHE A 176 -47.03 11.10 14.17
CA PHE A 176 -46.11 11.13 15.31
C PHE A 176 -46.36 9.87 16.13
N ASP A 177 -45.30 9.14 16.44
CA ASP A 177 -45.29 8.10 17.47
C ASP A 177 -44.30 8.47 18.58
N ASP A 178 -44.17 7.63 19.60
CA ASP A 178 -43.35 7.91 20.79
C ASP A 178 -41.92 8.37 20.47
N ARG A 179 -41.30 7.79 19.42
CA ARG A 179 -39.89 8.07 19.09
C ARG A 179 -39.66 8.51 17.66
N HIS A 180 -40.65 8.34 16.80
CA HIS A 180 -40.53 8.54 15.37
C HIS A 180 -41.55 9.50 14.80
N ILE A 181 -41.11 10.21 13.78
CA ILE A 181 -41.98 10.98 12.89
C ILE A 181 -42.01 10.26 11.56
N ARG A 182 -43.21 9.88 11.13
CA ARG A 182 -43.45 9.17 9.87
C ARG A 182 -44.16 10.07 8.89
N ALA A 183 -43.45 10.51 7.86
CA ALA A 183 -43.96 11.35 6.79
C ALA A 183 -44.11 10.54 5.50
N LYS A 184 -45.34 10.47 4.98
CA LYS A 184 -45.67 9.78 3.73
C LYS A 184 -45.69 10.80 2.60
N THR A 185 -44.87 10.60 1.58
CA THR A 185 -44.77 11.50 0.44
C THR A 185 -45.96 11.33 -0.50
N HIS A 186 -46.08 12.25 -1.46
CA HIS A 186 -46.83 11.98 -2.69
C HIS A 186 -46.04 11.02 -3.59
N GLN A 187 -46.63 10.70 -4.75
CA GLN A 187 -45.92 10.00 -5.82
C GLN A 187 -44.68 10.82 -6.22
N VAL A 188 -43.50 10.23 -6.05
CA VAL A 188 -42.22 10.85 -6.41
C VAL A 188 -41.84 10.38 -7.81
N ASN A 189 -41.57 11.34 -8.70
CA ASN A 189 -41.00 11.11 -10.01
C ASN A 189 -39.78 12.02 -10.16
N ILE A 190 -38.72 11.52 -10.78
CA ILE A 190 -37.49 12.26 -11.04
C ILE A 190 -37.28 12.32 -12.55
N ASN A 191 -36.91 13.49 -13.07
CA ASN A 191 -36.57 13.65 -14.48
C ASN A 191 -35.05 13.83 -14.63
N VAL A 192 -34.41 12.93 -15.37
CA VAL A 192 -32.97 12.94 -15.63
C VAL A 192 -32.77 12.83 -17.14
N ASP A 193 -32.08 13.81 -17.73
CA ASP A 193 -31.79 13.87 -19.17
C ASP A 193 -33.01 13.69 -20.10
N GLY A 194 -34.19 14.11 -19.63
CA GLY A 194 -35.45 14.00 -20.37
C GLY A 194 -36.19 12.69 -20.18
N GLU A 195 -35.65 11.75 -19.39
CA GLU A 195 -36.32 10.51 -18.99
C GLU A 195 -36.97 10.66 -17.60
N GLU A 196 -38.25 10.28 -17.50
CA GLU A 196 -39.00 10.30 -16.24
C GLU A 196 -38.91 8.95 -15.52
N PHE A 197 -38.29 8.95 -14.35
CA PHE A 197 -38.17 7.81 -13.46
C PHE A 197 -39.28 7.85 -12.41
N ASN A 198 -40.16 6.87 -12.46
CA ASN A 198 -41.22 6.69 -11.48
C ASN A 198 -40.67 6.00 -10.22
N ILE A 199 -40.40 6.80 -9.18
CA ILE A 199 -39.85 6.30 -7.91
C ILE A 199 -40.92 5.66 -7.04
N GLY A 200 -42.12 6.23 -7.00
CA GLY A 200 -43.22 5.72 -6.17
C GLY A 200 -43.50 6.56 -4.93
N ILE A 201 -44.28 6.01 -4.02
CA ILE A 201 -44.64 6.65 -2.76
C ILE A 201 -43.66 6.23 -1.68
N LEU A 202 -43.06 7.19 -0.99
CA LEU A 202 -42.06 6.95 0.03
C LEU A 202 -42.61 7.20 1.44
N LEU A 203 -42.10 6.44 2.41
CA LEU A 203 -42.27 6.65 3.83
C LEU A 203 -40.94 7.09 4.42
N ILE A 204 -40.88 8.34 4.89
CA ILE A 204 -39.75 8.89 5.61
C ILE A 204 -39.99 8.69 7.10
N GLU A 205 -39.06 8.04 7.79
CA GLU A 205 -39.07 7.84 9.24
C GLU A 205 -37.90 8.58 9.87
N LEU A 206 -38.18 9.51 10.78
CA LEU A 206 -37.18 10.24 11.55
C LEU A 206 -37.16 9.69 12.98
N ASP A 207 -36.01 9.18 13.44
CA ASP A 207 -35.78 8.81 14.85
C ASP A 207 -35.13 9.99 15.57
N LEU A 208 -35.93 10.67 16.40
CA LEU A 208 -35.48 11.85 17.14
C LEU A 208 -34.48 11.50 18.25
N SER A 209 -34.51 10.27 18.77
CA SER A 209 -33.61 9.83 19.84
C SER A 209 -32.20 9.55 19.34
N ARG A 210 -32.09 9.10 18.09
CA ARG A 210 -30.82 8.78 17.43
C ARG A 210 -30.35 9.85 16.44
N GLY A 211 -31.20 10.82 16.11
CA GLY A 211 -30.92 11.81 15.08
C GLY A 211 -30.76 11.18 13.68
N GLN A 212 -31.50 10.10 13.42
CA GLN A 212 -31.38 9.31 12.18
C GLN A 212 -32.64 9.42 11.33
N ALA A 213 -32.49 9.23 10.02
CA ALA A 213 -33.60 9.15 9.08
C ALA A 213 -33.50 7.88 8.22
N LYS A 214 -34.66 7.28 7.94
CA LYS A 214 -34.82 6.13 7.05
C LYS A 214 -35.91 6.41 6.02
N ILE A 215 -35.76 5.88 4.81
CA ILE A 215 -36.76 6.02 3.74
C ILE A 215 -37.11 4.62 3.23
N TYR A 216 -38.40 4.34 3.16
CA TYR A 216 -38.93 3.09 2.63
C TYR A 216 -39.80 3.38 1.41
N ASN A 217 -39.65 2.61 0.33
CA ASN A 217 -40.55 2.70 -0.81
C ASN A 217 -41.78 1.81 -0.59
N LEU A 218 -42.98 2.37 -0.75
CA LEU A 218 -44.25 1.69 -0.50
C LEU A 218 -44.91 1.14 -1.76
N THR A 219 -44.49 1.52 -2.98
CA THR A 219 -45.23 1.17 -4.22
C THR A 219 -44.39 0.56 -5.32
N ASN A 220 -43.16 1.03 -5.57
CA ASN A 220 -42.32 0.56 -6.68
C ASN A 220 -41.02 -0.06 -6.18
N THR A 221 -41.12 -1.27 -5.62
CA THR A 221 -39.94 -2.09 -5.30
C THR A 221 -39.51 -2.85 -6.56
N VAL A 222 -38.42 -2.45 -7.23
CA VAL A 222 -37.88 -3.16 -8.41
C VAL A 222 -36.54 -3.82 -8.02
N ASN A 223 -36.37 -5.12 -8.28
CA ASN A 223 -35.14 -5.89 -8.01
C ASN A 223 -34.54 -5.76 -6.58
N GLY A 224 -35.39 -5.55 -5.57
CA GLY A 224 -34.94 -5.47 -4.17
C GLY A 224 -34.35 -4.12 -3.73
N TYR A 225 -34.23 -3.13 -4.63
CA TYR A 225 -33.62 -1.84 -4.32
C TYR A 225 -34.60 -0.67 -4.45
N PRO A 226 -34.99 -0.01 -3.35
CA PRO A 226 -35.81 1.18 -3.38
C PRO A 226 -34.94 2.43 -3.63
N HIS A 227 -34.83 2.90 -4.87
CA HIS A 227 -34.15 4.17 -5.24
C HIS A 227 -32.60 4.19 -5.12
N PRO A 228 -31.87 4.92 -5.99
CA PRO A 228 -30.39 5.05 -5.96
C PRO A 228 -29.75 5.63 -4.68
N HIS A 229 -30.54 5.97 -3.66
CA HIS A 229 -30.05 6.54 -2.40
C HIS A 229 -30.34 5.68 -1.18
N VAL A 230 -30.76 4.43 -1.35
CA VAL A 230 -31.07 3.54 -0.23
C VAL A 230 -30.27 2.25 -0.38
N ASN A 231 -29.49 1.90 0.64
CA ASN A 231 -28.73 0.65 0.65
C ASN A 231 -29.64 -0.57 0.92
N ASP A 232 -29.08 -1.78 0.83
CA ASP A 232 -29.75 -3.07 1.06
C ASP A 232 -30.48 -3.15 2.42
N ASN A 233 -30.13 -2.28 3.39
CA ASN A 233 -30.72 -2.22 4.73
C ASN A 233 -31.81 -1.15 4.89
N SER A 234 -32.29 -0.55 3.79
CA SER A 234 -33.24 0.59 3.83
C SER A 234 -32.68 1.87 4.48
N GLU A 235 -31.35 2.00 4.57
CA GLU A 235 -30.69 3.21 5.08
C GLU A 235 -30.32 4.13 3.93
N ILE A 236 -30.53 5.43 4.14
CA ILE A 236 -30.33 6.43 3.10
C ILE A 236 -28.84 6.79 3.03
N CYS A 237 -28.24 6.69 1.85
CA CYS A 237 -26.97 7.32 1.54
C CYS A 237 -27.19 8.84 1.38
N LEU A 238 -27.26 9.56 2.51
CA LEU A 238 -27.54 10.99 2.56
C LEU A 238 -26.40 11.89 2.03
N GLY A 239 -25.25 11.31 1.68
CA GLY A 239 -24.08 12.02 1.18
C GLY A 239 -23.75 13.27 2.02
N ASN A 240 -23.64 14.42 1.34
CA ASN A 240 -23.35 15.73 1.94
C ASN A 240 -24.48 16.27 2.84
N VAL A 241 -25.70 15.76 2.71
CA VAL A 241 -26.88 16.22 3.45
C VAL A 241 -26.94 15.61 4.86
N SER A 242 -26.24 14.50 5.10
CA SER A 242 -26.20 13.77 6.38
C SER A 242 -25.89 14.66 7.59
N ALA A 243 -24.84 15.50 7.49
CA ALA A 243 -24.43 16.40 8.56
C ALA A 243 -25.47 17.51 8.83
N GLY A 244 -26.10 18.03 7.76
CA GLY A 244 -27.16 19.02 7.86
C GLY A 244 -28.41 18.44 8.53
N LEU A 245 -28.81 17.23 8.10
CA LEU A 245 -29.96 16.52 8.67
C LEU A 245 -29.74 16.16 10.15
N THR A 246 -28.58 15.63 10.50
CA THR A 246 -28.24 15.29 11.89
C THR A 246 -28.34 16.53 12.79
N ARG A 247 -27.84 17.67 12.32
CA ARG A 247 -27.95 18.95 13.02
C ARG A 247 -29.42 19.37 13.21
N LEU A 248 -30.21 19.36 12.14
CA LEU A 248 -31.64 19.73 12.20
C LEU A 248 -32.41 18.83 13.17
N LEU A 249 -32.18 17.51 13.13
CA LEU A 249 -32.83 16.57 14.04
C LEU A 249 -32.38 16.77 15.50
N GLY A 250 -31.09 16.98 15.74
CA GLY A 250 -30.56 17.29 17.08
C GLY A 250 -31.07 18.62 17.64
N GLU A 251 -31.34 19.58 16.76
CA GLU A 251 -31.95 20.87 17.09
C GLU A 251 -33.49 20.80 17.12
N PHE A 252 -34.13 19.65 16.90
CA PHE A 252 -35.59 19.49 16.82
C PHE A 252 -36.26 20.36 15.74
N GLU A 253 -35.53 20.71 14.68
CA GLU A 253 -36.02 21.43 13.50
C GLU A 253 -36.61 20.42 12.49
N ILE A 254 -37.68 19.75 12.91
CA ILE A 254 -38.39 18.69 12.16
C ILE A 254 -38.89 19.19 10.80
N TYR A 255 -39.45 20.40 10.75
CA TYR A 255 -39.93 21.04 9.54
C TYR A 255 -38.81 21.17 8.52
N GLY A 256 -37.68 21.74 8.94
CA GLY A 256 -36.49 21.89 8.09
C GLY A 256 -35.94 20.55 7.63
N ALA A 257 -35.89 19.55 8.52
CA ALA A 257 -35.47 18.19 8.19
C ALA A 257 -36.35 17.57 7.10
N LEU A 258 -37.66 17.69 7.22
CA LEU A 258 -38.61 17.16 6.25
C LEU A 258 -38.60 17.93 4.92
N GLU A 259 -38.42 19.25 4.92
CA GLU A 259 -38.23 20.00 3.67
C GLU A 259 -36.94 19.60 2.95
N LEU A 260 -35.84 19.45 3.70
CA LEU A 260 -34.55 19.05 3.17
C LEU A 260 -34.62 17.65 2.55
N LEU A 261 -35.22 16.69 3.25
CA LEU A 261 -35.42 15.33 2.74
C LEU A 261 -36.36 15.32 1.53
N HIS A 262 -37.43 16.13 1.54
CA HIS A 262 -38.31 16.25 0.38
C HIS A 262 -37.55 16.76 -0.85
N LYS A 263 -36.68 17.76 -0.70
CA LYS A 263 -35.85 18.24 -1.81
C LYS A 263 -34.88 17.15 -2.27
N PHE A 264 -34.18 16.52 -1.33
CA PHE A 264 -33.21 15.48 -1.62
C PHE A 264 -33.78 14.31 -2.43
N ILE A 265 -34.99 13.82 -2.10
CA ILE A 265 -35.62 12.71 -2.85
C ILE A 265 -36.14 13.10 -4.25
N HIS A 266 -36.23 14.40 -4.56
CA HIS A 266 -36.63 14.91 -5.87
C HIS A 266 -35.44 15.43 -6.69
N GLU A 267 -34.24 15.46 -6.11
CA GLU A 267 -33.01 15.85 -6.78
C GLU A 267 -32.24 14.60 -7.23
N TYR A 268 -31.74 14.60 -8.46
CA TYR A 268 -30.77 13.61 -8.92
C TYR A 268 -29.37 14.07 -8.52
N ASN A 269 -28.70 13.33 -7.64
CA ASN A 269 -27.28 13.53 -7.38
C ASN A 269 -26.48 12.44 -8.10
N GLU A 270 -25.64 12.84 -9.06
CA GLU A 270 -24.54 12.01 -9.54
C GLU A 270 -23.63 11.70 -8.35
N SER A 271 -23.69 10.48 -7.84
CA SER A 271 -22.78 9.97 -6.81
C SER A 271 -21.48 9.48 -7.42
#